data_AF-A0A9X1MM76-F1
#
_entry.id   AF-A0A9X1MM76-F1
#
_cell.length_a   1.000
_cell.length_b   1.000
_cell.length_c   1.000
_cell.angle_alpha   90.00
_cell.angle_beta   90.00
_cell.angle_gamma   90.00
#
_symmetry.space_group_name_H-M   'P 1'
#
loop_
_entity.id
_entity.type
_entity.pdbx_description
1 polymer ?
#
loop_
_entity_poly.entity_id
_entity_poly.type
_entity_poly.pdbx_seq_one_letter_code
_entity_poly.pdbx_strand_id
1 'polypeptide(L)' 'MNLRKLHLPFFVLLTVAFCLTTVGETNAAWFDVVVTTEAQREVIRAQPLLQRPNRPGHVYGNTVRRVHHFRHGR' A
#
# COMPACT_ATOMS: atom_id res chain seq x y z
N MET A 1 28.74 -35.25 6.79
CA MET A 1 27.48 -34.48 6.75
C MET A 1 26.89 -34.55 5.36
N ASN A 2 25.66 -35.05 5.20
CA ASN A 2 25.01 -35.16 3.91
C ASN A 2 24.52 -33.79 3.42
N LEU A 3 25.32 -33.12 2.57
CA LEU A 3 25.04 -31.80 1.99
C LEU A 3 23.64 -31.69 1.36
N ARG A 4 23.12 -32.80 0.82
CA ARG A 4 21.76 -32.91 0.25
C ARG A 4 20.64 -32.57 1.23
N LYS A 5 20.82 -32.81 2.54
CA LYS A 5 19.82 -32.53 3.58
C LYS A 5 19.81 -31.05 4.01
N LEU A 6 20.83 -30.27 3.63
CA LEU A 6 20.97 -28.86 3.99
C LEU A 6 20.28 -27.91 2.98
N HIS A 7 20.08 -28.35 1.74
CA HIS A 7 19.42 -27.54 0.72
C HIS A 7 17.93 -27.33 1.00
N LEU A 8 17.23 -28.34 1.53
CA LEU A 8 15.80 -28.25 1.81
C LEU A 8 15.45 -27.15 2.84
N PRO A 9 16.08 -27.08 4.04
CA PRO A 9 15.78 -26.00 4.99
C PRO A 9 16.23 -24.63 4.47
N PHE A 10 17.31 -24.57 3.67
CA PHE A 10 17.77 -23.32 3.06
C PHE A 10 16.74 -22.77 2.05
N PHE A 11 16.18 -23.62 1.19
CA PHE A 11 15.13 -23.21 0.26
C PHE A 11 13.85 -22.78 0.98
N VAL A 12 13.46 -23.47 2.06
CA VAL A 12 12.30 -23.06 2.88
C VAL A 12 12.55 -21.70 3.55
N LEU A 13 13.76 -21.46 4.05
CA LEU A 13 14.09 -20.19 4.69
C LEU A 13 14.14 -19.04 3.67
N LEU A 14 14.62 -19.32 2.45
CA LEU A 14 14.62 -18.37 1.34
C LEU A 14 13.19 -18.00 0.91
N THR A 15 12.28 -18.98 0.79
CA THR A 15 10.88 -18.71 0.39
C THR A 15 10.11 -17.94 1.46
N VAL A 16 10.34 -18.24 2.74
CA VAL A 16 9.76 -17.47 3.85
C VAL A 16 10.30 -16.04 3.83
N ALA A 17 11.62 -15.84 3.69
CA ALA A 17 12.20 -14.50 3.60
C ALA A 17 11.63 -13.69 2.41
N PHE A 18 11.44 -14.33 1.25
CA PHE A 18 10.83 -13.70 0.08
C PHE A 18 9.37 -13.26 0.34
N CYS A 19 8.55 -14.13 0.97
CA CYS A 19 7.19 -13.77 1.36
C CYS A 19 7.12 -12.61 2.36
N LEU A 20 8.09 -12.47 3.27
CA LEU A 20 8.12 -11.32 4.19
C LEU A 20 8.44 -10.00 3.45
N THR A 21 9.22 -10.06 2.36
CA THR A 21 9.56 -8.86 1.58
C THR A 21 8.47 -8.39 0.61
N THR A 22 7.49 -9.23 0.28
CA THR A 22 6.40 -8.88 -0.65
C THR A 22 5.19 -8.24 0.02
N VAL A 23 5.23 -7.97 1.33
CA VAL A 23 4.25 -7.11 2.02
C VAL A 23 4.59 -5.65 1.73
N GLY A 24 4.38 -5.23 0.48
CA GLY A 24 4.69 -3.89 0.01
C GLY A 24 3.82 -3.56 -1.20
N GLU A 25 3.01 -2.52 -1.05
CA GLU A 25 2.10 -1.93 -2.04
C GLU A 25 0.78 -2.67 -2.30
N THR A 26 -0.22 -2.33 -1.49
CA THR A 26 -1.62 -2.42 -1.87
C THR A 26 -1.89 -1.47 -3.04
N ASN A 27 -1.61 -1.93 -4.26
CA ASN A 27 -2.00 -1.26 -5.50
C ASN A 27 -3.53 -1.25 -5.71
N ALA A 28 -4.27 -1.88 -4.81
CA ALA A 28 -5.71 -1.93 -4.83
C ALA A 28 -6.27 -0.68 -4.13
N ALA A 29 -6.90 0.17 -4.93
CA ALA A 29 -7.47 1.47 -4.58
C ALA A 29 -8.67 1.42 -3.61
N TRP A 30 -8.52 0.73 -2.49
CA TRP A 30 -9.49 0.64 -1.40
C TRP A 30 -9.19 1.70 -0.34
N PHE A 31 -10.18 2.00 0.50
CA PHE A 31 -10.03 2.99 1.56
C PHE A 31 -9.22 2.39 2.70
N ASP A 32 -8.03 2.94 2.92
CA ASP A 32 -7.12 2.51 4.00
C ASP A 32 -7.70 2.85 5.39
N VAL A 33 -8.48 3.93 5.46
CA VAL A 33 -9.17 4.37 6.69
C VAL A 33 -10.61 4.76 6.37
N VAL A 34 -11.55 4.07 7.01
CA VAL A 34 -13.00 4.28 6.81
C VAL A 34 -13.55 5.39 7.72
N VAL A 35 -13.04 5.49 8.95
CA VAL A 35 -13.44 6.52 9.93
C VAL A 35 -12.18 7.22 10.45
N THR A 36 -12.14 8.55 10.31
CA THR A 36 -11.04 9.40 10.80
C THR A 36 -11.51 10.24 11.98
N THR A 37 -10.62 10.48 12.95
CA THR A 37 -10.84 11.50 13.99
C THR A 37 -10.67 12.91 13.42
N GLU A 38 -11.10 13.95 14.14
CA GLU A 38 -10.88 15.35 13.70
C GLU A 38 -9.40 15.68 13.54
N ALA A 39 -8.56 15.28 14.51
CA ALA A 39 -7.11 15.49 14.44
C ALA A 39 -6.52 14.81 13.18
N GLN A 40 -6.95 13.59 12.85
CA GLN A 40 -6.53 12.92 11.62
C GLN A 40 -7.04 13.65 10.36
N ARG A 41 -8.27 14.17 10.38
CA ARG A 41 -8.80 14.96 9.25
C ARG A 41 -7.99 16.21 8.99
N GLU A 42 -7.53 16.90 10.03
CA GLU A 42 -6.67 18.08 9.92
C GLU A 42 -5.32 17.74 9.29
N VAL A 43 -4.66 16.68 9.77
CA VAL A 43 -3.40 16.20 9.18
C VAL A 43 -3.59 15.87 7.70
N ILE A 44 -4.66 15.17 7.33
CA ILE A 44 -4.91 14.86 5.91
C ILE A 44 -5.24 16.13 5.10
N ARG A 45 -5.88 17.14 5.71
CA ARG A 45 -6.13 18.43 5.04
C ARG A 45 -4.85 19.24 4.86
N ALA A 46 -3.85 19.08 5.73
CA ALA A 46 -2.55 19.71 5.59
C ALA A 46 -1.70 19.09 4.45
N GLN A 47 -1.97 17.84 4.07
CA GLN A 47 -1.25 17.19 2.97
C GLN A 47 -1.57 17.84 1.59
N PRO A 48 -0.60 17.85 0.66
CA PRO A 48 -0.83 18.21 -0.74
C PRO A 48 -1.95 17.37 -1.36
N LEU A 49 -2.81 17.98 -2.19
CA LEU A 49 -4.05 17.36 -2.67
C LEU A 49 -3.86 15.96 -3.28
N LEU A 50 -2.78 15.79 -4.04
CA LEU A 50 -2.45 14.54 -4.76
C LEU A 50 -1.87 13.45 -3.87
N GLN A 51 -1.38 13.81 -2.68
CA GLN A 51 -0.86 12.86 -1.68
C GLN A 51 -1.92 12.43 -0.67
N ARG A 52 -3.10 13.08 -0.68
CA ARG A 52 -4.19 12.74 0.24
C ARG A 52 -4.75 11.35 -0.10
N PRO A 53 -4.98 10.49 0.89
CA PRO A 53 -5.64 9.21 0.69
C PRO A 53 -7.08 9.40 0.18
N ASN A 54 -7.53 8.40 -0.59
CA ASN A 54 -8.93 8.32 -1.01
C ASN A 54 -9.83 8.13 0.22
N ARG A 55 -11.02 8.73 0.20
CA ARG A 55 -11.97 8.67 1.33
C ARG A 55 -13.35 8.21 0.90
N PRO A 56 -14.03 7.36 1.72
CA PRO A 56 -15.42 7.01 1.49
C PRO A 56 -16.29 8.26 1.37
N GLY A 57 -17.25 8.24 0.44
CA GLY A 57 -18.17 9.37 0.20
C GLY A 57 -17.57 10.56 -0.56
N HIS A 58 -16.25 10.59 -0.82
CA HIS A 58 -15.60 11.71 -1.52
C HIS A 58 -15.32 11.42 -3.00
N VAL A 59 -16.37 11.02 -3.73
CA VAL A 59 -16.30 10.49 -5.11
C VAL A 59 -15.56 11.44 -6.05
N TYR A 60 -15.93 12.73 -6.08
CA TYR A 60 -15.31 13.70 -6.99
C TYR A 60 -13.81 13.86 -6.73
N GLY A 61 -13.40 14.11 -5.48
CA GLY A 61 -11.98 14.31 -5.16
C GLY A 61 -11.14 13.05 -5.40
N ASN A 62 -11.69 11.86 -5.15
CA ASN A 62 -11.01 10.60 -5.45
C ASN A 62 -10.81 10.41 -6.96
N THR A 63 -11.81 10.76 -7.77
CA THR A 63 -11.74 10.68 -9.24
C THR A 63 -10.67 11.63 -9.80
N VAL A 64 -10.62 12.87 -9.33
CA VAL A 64 -9.59 13.84 -9.78
C VAL A 64 -8.19 13.32 -9.50
N ARG A 65 -7.94 12.79 -8.30
CA ARG A 65 -6.63 12.18 -7.96
C ARG A 65 -6.32 10.98 -8.84
N ARG A 66 -7.29 10.08 -9.05
CA ARG A 66 -7.11 8.90 -9.90
C ARG A 66 -6.78 9.30 -11.35
N VAL A 67 -7.51 10.26 -11.90
CA VAL A 67 -7.26 10.78 -13.26
C VAL A 67 -5.88 11.44 -13.34
N HIS A 68 -5.48 12.20 -12.32
CA HIS A 68 -4.13 12.78 -12.26
C HIS A 68 -3.06 11.68 -12.33
N HIS A 69 -3.14 10.66 -11.46
CA HIS A 69 -2.16 9.57 -11.48
C HIS A 69 -2.18 8.75 -12.77
N PHE A 70 -3.35 8.60 -13.39
CA PHE A 70 -3.48 7.91 -14.68
C PHE A 70 -2.83 8.70 -15.82
N ARG A 71 -3.05 10.02 -15.87
CA ARG A 71 -2.54 10.90 -16.94
C ARG A 71 -1.07 11.24 -16.80
N HIS A 72 -0.59 11.39 -15.57
CA HIS A 72 0.77 11.79 -15.29
C HIS A 72 1.68 10.62 -14.93
N GLY A 73 1.16 9.39 -14.97
CA GLY A 73 1.90 8.14 -14.81
C GLY A 73 2.83 8.19 -13.60
N ARG A 74 2.25 7.99 -12.41
CA ARG A 74 2.91 7.99 -11.08
C ARG A 74 4.36 8.45 -11.04
#